data_AF-A0A1G5DBM7-F1
#
_entry.id   AF-A0A1G5DBM7-F1
#
_cell.length_a   1.000
_cell.length_b   1.000
_cell.length_c   1.000
_cell.angle_alpha   90.00
_cell.angle_beta   90.00
_cell.angle_gamma   90.00
#
_symmetry.space_group_name_H-M   'P 1'
#
loop_
_entity.id
_entity.type
_entity.pdbx_description
1 polymer ?
#
loop_
_entity_poly.entity_id
_entity_poly.type
_entity_poly.pdbx_seq_one_letter_code
_entity_poly.pdbx_strand_id
1 'polypeptide(L)' 'MLEVTAAATQQIAEYFKGREVMPIRIFLNSGG' A
#
# COMPACT_ATOMS: atom_id res chain seq x y z
N MET A 1 3.54 12.59 -9.24
CA MET A 1 2.16 12.27 -8.86
C MET A 1 2.14 10.78 -8.53
N LEU A 2 1.72 10.39 -7.33
CA LEU A 2 1.60 8.98 -6.96
C LEU A 2 0.17 8.54 -7.24
N GLU A 3 0.01 7.50 -8.04
CA GLU A 3 -1.29 6.90 -8.35
C GLU A 3 -1.39 5.53 -7.70
N VAL A 4 -2.54 5.25 -7.08
CA VAL A 4 -2.86 3.94 -6.55
C VAL A 4 -3.83 3.28 -7.52
N THR A 5 -3.37 2.23 -8.20
CA THR A 5 -4.19 1.53 -9.19
C THR A 5 -5.28 0.70 -8.51
N ALA A 6 -6.34 0.38 -9.25
CA ALA A 6 -7.42 -0.48 -8.75
C ALA A 6 -6.91 -1.86 -8.27
N ALA A 7 -5.93 -2.43 -8.99
CA ALA A 7 -5.30 -3.69 -8.62
C ALA A 7 -4.53 -3.59 -7.28
N ALA A 8 -3.78 -2.49 -7.07
CA ALA A 8 -3.07 -2.25 -5.82
C ALA A 8 -4.05 -2.09 -4.64
N THR A 9 -5.16 -1.36 -4.85
CA THR A 9 -6.22 -1.20 -3.84
C THR A 9 -6.83 -2.53 -3.43
N GLN A 10 -7.12 -3.42 -4.39
CA GLN A 10 -7.65 -4.75 -4.10
C GLN A 10 -6.67 -5.60 -3.29
N GLN A 11 -5.39 -5.62 -3.67
CA GLN A 11 -4.37 -6.37 -2.91
C GLN A 11 -4.20 -5.85 -1.49
N ILE A 12 -4.21 -4.52 -1.30
CA ILE A 12 -4.12 -3.91 0.02
C ILE A 12 -5.34 -4.30 0.88
N ALA A 13 -6.54 -4.28 0.32
CA ALA A 13 -7.75 -4.67 1.04
C ALA A 13 -7.72 -6.14 1.50
N GLU A 14 -7.23 -7.05 0.64
CA GLU A 14 -7.05 -8.46 0.99
C GLU A 14 -6.00 -8.63 2.10
N TYR A 15 -4.87 -7.91 2.02
CA TYR A 15 -3.82 -7.94 3.04
C TYR A 15 -4.32 -7.56 4.43
N PHE A 16 -5.26 -6.62 4.53
CA PHE A 16 -5.81 -6.14 5.80
C PHE A 16 -6.96 -7.00 6.36
N LYS A 17 -7.38 -8.07 5.68
CA LYS A 17 -8.38 -9.00 6.25
C LYS A 17 -7.85 -9.65 7.53
N GLY A 18 -8.61 -9.51 8.61
CA GLY A 18 -8.22 -10.02 9.93
C GLY A 18 -7.08 -9.23 10.59
N ARG A 19 -6.78 -8.02 10.10
CA ARG A 19 -5.79 -7.09 10.67
C ARG A 19 -6.43 -5.74 10.94
N GLU A 20 -5.86 -5.01 11.89
CA GLU A 20 -6.23 -3.61 12.09
C GLU A 20 -5.67 -2.77 10.93
N VAL A 21 -6.52 -1.91 10.36
CA VAL A 21 -6.12 -1.01 9.27
C VAL A 21 -5.21 0.08 9.83
N MET A 22 -4.06 0.30 9.18
CA MET A 22 -3.09 1.31 9.58
C MET A 22 -2.52 2.06 8.37
N PRO A 23 -1.97 3.28 8.56
CA PRO A 23 -1.44 4.08 7.47
C PRO A 23 -0.26 3.40 6.76
N ILE A 24 -0.30 3.40 5.42
CA ILE A 24 0.81 2.90 4.60
C ILE A 24 1.81 4.04 4.38
N ARG A 25 3.10 3.78 4.68
CA ARG A 25 4.20 4.72 4.42
C ARG A 25 5.05 4.20 3.27
N ILE A 26 5.25 5.05 2.27
CA ILE A 26 6.08 4.76 1.11
C ILE A 26 7.40 5.50 1.31
N PHE A 27 8.50 4.76 1.36
CA PHE A 27 9.85 5.31 1.41
C PHE A 27 10.49 5.19 0.04
N LEU A 28 10.97 6.30 -0.50
CA LEU A 28 11.83 6.29 -1.67
C LEU A 28 13.27 6.23 -1.17
N ASN A 29 13.88 5.05 -1.19
CA ASN A 29 15.32 4.94 -0.96
C ASN A 29 16.03 5.30 -2.27
N SER A 30 16.71 6.44 -2.28
CA SER A 30 17.44 6.96 -3.45
C SER A 30 18.80 6.29 -3.68
N GLY A 31 19.15 5.29 -2.86
CA GLY A 31 20.39 4.52 -2.97
C GLY A 31 20.07 3.05 -3.16
N GLY A 32 20.24 2.57 -4.40
CA GLY A 32 20.49 1.16 -4.70
C GLY A 32 21.99 0.95 -4.84
#